data_AF-A0A9E8Z1L7-F1
#
_entry.id   AF-A0A9E8Z1L7-F1
#
_cell.length_a   1.000
_cell.length_b   1.000
_cell.length_c   1.000
_cell.angle_alpha   90.00
_cell.angle_beta   90.00
_cell.angle_gamma   90.00
#
_symmetry.space_group_name_H-M   'P 1'
#
loop_
_entity.id
_entity.type
_entity.pdbx_description
1 polymer ?
#
loop_
_entity_poly.entity_id
_entity_poly.type
_entity_poly.pdbx_seq_one_letter_code
_entity_poly.pdbx_strand_id
1 'polypeptide(L)'
;MSLDEKFIPVRTAFYETVGRFFRRLAGFFGYPKNPGMPTTADFKSDVYARSEFIDTLPHHKTYWPPLQRPETWFEMIFGPTPKVDTVPRYIYESKEEGFYNFYIENYKNIYFLPDWFSEFLQVKLHICLDITVLETVREVLFVGLMIYSQIVILRIALSWYIYINPYTYPWCYLAAAVDWTEDVLQGIVPAVLGVNITGSVFLGILGAFADSLNHLVFTMPFLPSEGEETKLLINEQMRNVLVFHYLPILWYRYPIPNEIREFWYNERPDILNYMQKAYNSLDINFLPNRIIEKFDQQKLSSKISLLHDSYSHNVTLTDSISTEMLSKDNLGNTDLLLTNLNFLHEHFSNYFK
;
A
#
# COMPACT_ATOMS: atom_id res chain seq x y z
N MET A 1 -43.02 -15.06 -42.90
CA MET A 1 -42.28 -14.62 -41.70
C MET A 1 -41.28 -13.58 -42.16
N SER A 2 -41.50 -12.31 -41.84
CA SER A 2 -40.65 -11.22 -42.34
C SER A 2 -39.27 -11.28 -41.66
N LEU A 3 -38.24 -10.73 -42.30
CA LEU A 3 -36.90 -10.65 -41.71
C LEU A 3 -36.93 -9.93 -40.35
N ASP A 4 -37.80 -8.94 -40.18
CA ASP A 4 -38.00 -8.22 -38.91
C ASP A 4 -38.39 -9.16 -37.76
N GLU A 5 -39.28 -10.12 -37.99
CA GLU A 5 -39.70 -11.08 -36.95
C GLU A 5 -38.54 -11.95 -36.46
N LYS A 6 -37.54 -12.23 -37.30
CA LYS A 6 -36.34 -12.98 -36.93
C LYS A 6 -35.29 -12.13 -36.19
N PHE A 7 -35.28 -10.81 -36.38
CA PHE A 7 -34.33 -9.91 -35.73
C PHE A 7 -34.78 -9.42 -34.35
N ILE A 8 -36.08 -9.53 -34.04
CA ILE A 8 -36.62 -9.23 -32.71
C ILE A 8 -35.81 -9.91 -31.58
N PRO A 9 -35.60 -11.24 -31.56
CA PRO A 9 -34.90 -11.90 -30.46
C PRO A 9 -33.45 -11.44 -30.30
N VAL A 10 -32.74 -11.25 -31.41
CA VAL A 10 -31.35 -10.75 -31.42
C VAL A 10 -31.28 -9.33 -30.86
N ARG A 11 -32.22 -8.48 -31.26
CA ARG A 11 -32.32 -7.10 -30.78
C ARG A 11 -32.61 -7.04 -29.28
N THR A 12 -33.54 -7.84 -28.77
CA THR A 12 -33.79 -7.92 -27.31
C THR A 12 -32.59 -8.45 -26.54
N ALA A 13 -31.91 -9.49 -27.03
CA ALA A 13 -30.71 -10.03 -26.40
C ALA A 13 -29.58 -8.99 -26.35
N PHE A 14 -29.43 -8.20 -27.41
CA PHE A 14 -28.50 -7.08 -27.45
C PHE A 14 -28.86 -6.01 -26.40
N TYR A 15 -30.12 -5.57 -26.35
CA TYR A 15 -30.57 -4.59 -25.37
C TYR A 15 -30.41 -5.06 -23.92
N GLU A 16 -30.68 -6.33 -23.63
CA GLU A 16 -30.46 -6.88 -22.29
C GLU A 16 -28.97 -6.98 -21.92
N THR A 17 -28.12 -7.27 -22.88
CA THR A 17 -26.67 -7.36 -22.67
C THR A 17 -26.08 -5.98 -22.40
N VAL A 18 -26.44 -5.00 -23.22
CA VAL A 18 -26.07 -3.59 -23.03
C VAL A 18 -26.66 -3.05 -21.72
N GLY A 19 -27.91 -3.38 -21.41
CA GLY A 19 -28.56 -2.99 -20.16
C GLY A 19 -27.88 -3.57 -18.91
N ARG A 20 -27.46 -4.84 -18.95
CA ARG A 20 -26.69 -5.45 -17.84
C ARG A 20 -25.31 -4.81 -17.69
N PHE A 21 -24.65 -4.47 -18.79
CA PHE A 21 -23.38 -3.77 -18.77
C PHE A 21 -23.51 -2.39 -18.10
N PHE A 22 -24.48 -1.58 -18.52
CA PHE A 22 -24.73 -0.28 -17.90
C PHE A 22 -25.16 -0.38 -16.44
N ARG A 23 -25.94 -1.40 -16.04
CA ARG A 23 -26.28 -1.61 -14.63
C ARG A 23 -25.06 -1.96 -13.78
N ARG A 24 -24.13 -2.77 -14.31
CA ARG A 24 -22.86 -3.08 -13.60
C ARG A 24 -21.97 -1.85 -13.48
N LEU A 25 -21.83 -1.07 -14.54
CA LEU A 25 -21.13 0.22 -14.52
C LEU A 25 -21.79 1.18 -13.52
N ALA A 26 -23.11 1.34 -13.57
CA ALA A 26 -23.85 2.22 -12.68
C ALA A 26 -23.75 1.78 -11.21
N GLY A 27 -23.70 0.47 -10.95
CA GLY A 27 -23.42 -0.07 -9.62
C GLY A 27 -22.06 0.34 -9.08
N PHE A 28 -21.03 0.38 -9.94
CA PHE A 28 -19.71 0.92 -9.59
C PHE A 28 -19.77 2.42 -9.22
N PHE A 29 -20.68 3.18 -9.84
CA PHE A 29 -20.94 4.59 -9.52
C PHE A 29 -22.02 4.80 -8.43
N GLY A 30 -22.35 3.76 -7.65
CA GLY A 30 -23.24 3.86 -6.48
C GLY A 30 -24.74 3.84 -6.77
N TYR A 31 -25.18 3.55 -8.00
CA TYR A 31 -26.60 3.37 -8.33
C TYR A 31 -27.14 2.04 -7.74
N PRO A 32 -28.38 1.98 -7.21
CA PRO A 32 -29.44 3.00 -7.22
C PRO A 32 -29.43 3.96 -6.02
N LYS A 33 -28.47 3.81 -5.09
CA LYS A 33 -28.43 4.61 -3.86
C LYS A 33 -27.87 6.02 -4.07
N ASN A 34 -27.31 6.32 -5.24
CA ASN A 34 -26.82 7.65 -5.62
C ASN A 34 -28.02 8.59 -5.88
N PRO A 35 -28.27 9.60 -5.02
CA PRO A 35 -29.44 10.48 -5.11
C PRO A 35 -29.37 11.49 -6.28
N GLY A 36 -28.29 11.53 -7.05
CA GLY A 36 -28.09 12.51 -8.12
C GLY A 36 -27.68 13.88 -7.57
N MET A 37 -27.90 14.94 -8.35
CA MET A 37 -27.72 16.33 -7.90
C MET A 37 -29.04 16.85 -7.33
N PRO A 38 -29.07 17.45 -6.12
CA PRO A 38 -30.31 17.85 -5.49
C PRO A 38 -30.79 19.15 -6.13
N THR A 39 -32.06 19.19 -6.54
CA THR A 39 -32.68 20.40 -7.10
C THR A 39 -33.08 21.41 -6.02
N THR A 40 -32.97 21.06 -4.73
CA THR A 40 -33.33 21.89 -3.58
C THR A 40 -32.35 21.64 -2.42
N ALA A 41 -31.87 22.72 -1.79
CA ALA A 41 -30.80 22.72 -0.78
C ALA A 41 -31.17 22.07 0.58
N ASP A 42 -32.44 21.76 0.83
CA ASP A 42 -32.94 21.44 2.18
C ASP A 42 -32.81 19.97 2.61
N PHE A 43 -32.37 19.06 1.73
CA PHE A 43 -32.11 17.68 2.13
C PHE A 43 -30.61 17.50 2.45
N LYS A 44 -30.21 17.81 3.70
CA LYS A 44 -28.94 17.37 4.26
C LYS A 44 -28.94 15.84 4.41
N SER A 45 -28.72 15.13 3.30
CA SER A 45 -28.27 13.75 3.36
C SER A 45 -26.79 13.75 3.72
N ASP A 46 -26.31 12.75 4.47
CA ASP A 46 -24.90 12.61 4.85
C ASP A 46 -23.96 12.66 3.63
N VAL A 47 -24.46 12.24 2.47
CA VAL A 47 -23.74 12.29 1.18
C VAL A 47 -23.45 13.73 0.74
N TYR A 48 -24.40 14.65 0.89
CA TYR A 48 -24.20 16.07 0.54
C TYR A 48 -23.35 16.83 1.55
N ALA A 49 -23.47 16.48 2.84
CA ALA A 49 -22.62 17.06 3.87
C ALA A 49 -21.14 16.74 3.62
N ARG A 50 -20.84 15.53 3.16
CA ARG A 50 -19.47 15.13 2.78
C ARG A 50 -18.95 15.87 1.55
N SER A 51 -19.77 16.03 0.50
CA SER A 51 -19.35 16.80 -0.68
C SER A 51 -19.11 18.27 -0.37
N GLU A 52 -20.01 18.88 0.43
CA GLU A 52 -19.86 20.28 0.87
C GLU A 52 -18.59 20.44 1.70
N PHE A 53 -18.30 19.50 2.62
CA PHE A 53 -17.05 19.50 3.38
C PHE A 53 -15.83 19.43 2.47
N ILE A 54 -15.79 18.49 1.51
CA ILE A 54 -14.67 18.36 0.56
C ILE A 54 -14.49 19.64 -0.26
N ASP A 55 -15.58 20.29 -0.66
CA ASP A 55 -15.52 21.56 -1.40
C ASP A 55 -15.00 22.74 -0.56
N THR A 56 -15.11 22.68 0.78
CA THR A 56 -14.51 23.68 1.68
C THR A 56 -13.01 23.48 1.90
N LEU A 57 -12.44 22.33 1.53
CA LEU A 57 -11.02 22.04 1.76
C LEU A 57 -10.11 22.87 0.85
N PRO A 58 -8.94 23.30 1.34
CA PRO A 58 -7.95 23.97 0.51
C PRO A 58 -7.42 23.00 -0.57
N HIS A 59 -6.91 23.59 -1.66
CA HIS A 59 -6.13 22.87 -2.66
C HIS A 59 -4.64 22.98 -2.35
N HIS A 60 -3.93 21.85 -2.34
CA HIS A 60 -2.48 21.82 -2.30
C HIS A 60 -1.97 22.37 -3.63
N LYS A 61 -1.18 23.45 -3.59
CA LYS A 61 -0.74 24.17 -4.79
C LYS A 61 0.64 23.69 -5.19
N THR A 62 0.66 22.86 -6.22
CA THR A 62 1.87 22.39 -6.91
C THR A 62 1.94 23.02 -8.29
N TYR A 63 3.13 23.10 -8.86
CA TYR A 63 3.33 23.57 -10.22
C TYR A 63 3.94 22.46 -11.06
N TRP A 64 3.40 22.29 -12.27
CA TRP A 64 3.99 21.46 -13.31
C TRP A 64 4.29 22.32 -14.54
N PRO A 65 5.54 22.36 -15.01
CA PRO A 65 6.75 21.84 -14.36
C PRO A 65 7.06 22.53 -13.01
N PRO A 66 7.83 21.90 -12.11
CA PRO A 66 8.17 22.48 -10.82
C PRO A 66 8.99 23.76 -10.97
N LEU A 67 8.92 24.62 -9.95
CA LEU A 67 9.69 25.85 -9.90
C LEU A 67 11.19 25.55 -9.85
N GLN A 68 11.93 26.07 -10.82
CA GLN A 68 13.38 25.88 -10.91
C GLN A 68 14.10 26.81 -9.93
N ARG A 69 14.54 26.25 -8.80
CA ARG A 69 15.33 26.96 -7.78
C ARG A 69 16.67 26.24 -7.58
N PRO A 70 17.77 26.72 -8.20
CA PRO A 70 19.08 26.09 -8.01
C PRO A 70 19.60 26.37 -6.60
N GLU A 71 20.01 25.32 -5.89
CA GLU A 71 20.61 25.41 -4.55
C GLU A 71 22.13 25.35 -4.61
N THR A 72 22.68 24.77 -5.68
CA THR A 72 24.13 24.60 -5.87
C THR A 72 24.63 25.28 -7.15
N TRP A 73 25.93 25.61 -7.18
CA TRP A 73 26.58 26.15 -8.38
C TRP A 73 26.49 25.21 -9.58
N PHE A 74 26.48 23.89 -9.34
CA PHE A 74 26.32 22.90 -10.39
C PHE A 74 24.91 22.99 -11.02
N GLU A 75 23.88 23.07 -10.19
CA GLU A 75 22.49 23.25 -10.64
C GLU A 75 22.26 24.58 -11.35
N MET A 76 23.02 25.62 -10.99
CA MET A 76 22.96 26.90 -11.71
C MET A 76 23.43 26.76 -13.17
N ILE A 77 24.40 25.88 -13.44
CA ILE A 77 24.98 25.68 -14.79
C ILE A 77 24.18 24.65 -15.59
N PHE A 78 23.81 23.53 -14.97
CA PHE A 78 23.17 22.39 -15.65
C PHE A 78 21.64 22.33 -15.48
N GLY A 79 21.07 23.24 -14.68
CA GLY A 79 19.67 23.24 -14.30
C GLY A 79 19.43 22.55 -12.95
N PRO A 80 18.44 23.01 -12.17
CA PRO A 80 18.12 22.39 -10.89
C PRO A 80 17.48 21.02 -11.06
N THR A 81 17.74 20.14 -10.11
CA THR A 81 17.05 18.85 -10.03
C THR A 81 15.57 19.08 -9.68
N PRO A 82 14.62 18.49 -10.44
CA PRO A 82 13.21 18.68 -10.15
C PRO A 82 12.86 17.95 -8.85
N LYS A 83 12.35 18.69 -7.87
CA LYS A 83 11.93 18.16 -6.57
C LYS A 83 10.42 17.99 -6.50
N VAL A 84 9.98 17.00 -5.74
CA VAL A 84 8.56 16.71 -5.50
C VAL A 84 8.06 17.58 -4.34
N ASP A 85 7.00 18.36 -4.55
CA ASP A 85 6.37 19.19 -3.51
C ASP A 85 5.28 18.39 -2.80
N THR A 86 5.71 17.50 -1.88
CA THR A 86 4.82 16.57 -1.17
C THR A 86 4.10 17.22 0.01
N VAL A 87 2.94 16.66 0.38
CA VAL A 87 2.24 17.10 1.60
C VAL A 87 2.98 16.56 2.84
N PRO A 88 3.44 17.42 3.76
CA PRO A 88 4.19 16.99 4.92
C PRO A 88 3.32 16.23 5.92
N ARG A 89 3.94 15.24 6.57
CA ARG A 89 3.36 14.48 7.68
C ARG A 89 3.97 14.97 9.00
N TYR A 90 3.13 15.30 9.96
CA TYR A 90 3.57 15.76 11.28
C TYR A 90 3.38 14.65 12.30
N ILE A 91 4.49 14.06 12.76
CA ILE A 91 4.50 13.00 13.77
C ILE A 91 4.42 13.64 15.15
N TYR A 92 3.62 13.07 16.04
CA TYR A 92 3.52 13.49 17.43
C TYR A 92 3.36 12.28 18.34
N GLU A 93 3.88 12.39 19.56
CA GLU A 93 3.78 11.36 20.59
C GLU A 93 2.91 11.88 21.74
N SER A 94 1.90 11.10 22.14
CA SER A 94 1.07 11.40 23.30
C SER A 94 0.93 10.17 24.19
N LYS A 95 0.93 10.37 25.51
CA LYS A 95 0.76 9.26 26.46
C LYS A 95 -0.64 8.64 26.43
N GLU A 96 -1.63 9.37 25.91
CA GLU A 96 -3.03 8.93 25.84
C GLU A 96 -3.34 8.26 24.51
N GLU A 97 -2.78 8.77 23.42
CA GLU A 97 -3.11 8.32 22.06
C GLU A 97 -2.06 7.37 21.46
N GLY A 98 -0.81 7.39 21.95
CA GLY A 98 0.27 6.48 21.49
C GLY A 98 1.49 7.17 20.87
N PHE A 99 2.39 6.34 20.30
CA PHE A 99 3.72 6.73 19.84
C PHE A 99 3.87 6.86 18.32
N TYR A 100 2.98 6.25 17.54
CA TYR A 100 3.08 6.24 16.07
C TYR A 100 2.12 7.22 15.40
N ASN A 101 1.63 8.19 16.16
CA ASN A 101 0.57 9.06 15.70
C ASN A 101 1.12 10.14 14.80
N PHE A 102 0.35 10.47 13.78
CA PHE A 102 0.65 11.61 12.94
C PHE A 102 -0.62 12.23 12.39
N TYR A 103 -0.50 13.49 12.00
CA TYR A 103 -1.55 14.15 11.27
C TYR A 103 -1.02 14.72 9.95
N ILE A 104 -1.92 14.84 8.99
CA ILE A 104 -1.68 15.40 7.67
C ILE A 104 -2.73 16.49 7.45
N GLU A 105 -2.35 17.60 6.84
CA GLU A 105 -3.32 18.63 6.46
C GLU A 105 -4.25 18.09 5.36
N ASN A 106 -5.56 18.26 5.55
CA ASN A 106 -6.55 17.71 4.63
C ASN A 106 -6.74 18.69 3.45
N TYR A 107 -6.28 18.28 2.27
CA TYR A 107 -6.41 19.00 1.01
C TYR A 107 -7.32 18.22 0.05
N LYS A 108 -8.08 18.95 -0.77
CA LYS A 108 -9.05 18.38 -1.71
C LYS A 108 -8.42 17.45 -2.78
N ASN A 109 -7.16 17.66 -3.10
CA ASN A 109 -6.43 16.96 -4.16
C ASN A 109 -5.40 15.95 -3.65
N ILE A 110 -5.41 15.58 -2.36
CA ILE A 110 -4.55 14.48 -1.88
C ILE A 110 -5.04 13.15 -2.44
N TYR A 111 -4.08 12.32 -2.83
CA TYR A 111 -4.32 10.92 -3.17
C TYR A 111 -3.62 10.02 -2.16
N PHE A 112 -4.35 8.99 -1.75
CA PHE A 112 -3.79 7.90 -0.97
C PHE A 112 -3.68 6.65 -1.83
N LEU A 113 -2.77 5.75 -1.44
CA LEU A 113 -2.76 4.42 -2.02
C LEU A 113 -4.08 3.69 -1.72
N PRO A 114 -4.56 2.77 -2.55
CA PRO A 114 -5.67 1.92 -2.18
C PRO A 114 -5.33 1.07 -0.94
N ASP A 115 -6.30 0.84 -0.04
CA ASP A 115 -6.09 0.07 1.19
C ASP A 115 -5.45 -1.31 0.94
N TRP A 116 -5.94 -2.03 -0.07
CA TRP A 116 -5.41 -3.35 -0.43
C TRP A 116 -3.93 -3.30 -0.84
N PHE A 117 -3.51 -2.20 -1.48
CA PHE A 117 -2.14 -2.02 -1.94
C PHE A 117 -1.24 -1.57 -0.79
N SER A 118 -1.73 -0.67 0.07
CA SER A 118 -1.03 -0.30 1.31
C SER A 118 -0.80 -1.54 2.20
N GLU A 119 -1.84 -2.37 2.39
CA GLU A 119 -1.73 -3.65 3.10
C GLU A 119 -0.68 -4.57 2.48
N PHE A 120 -0.68 -4.70 1.15
CA PHE A 120 0.30 -5.52 0.44
C PHE A 120 1.74 -5.04 0.69
N LEU A 121 2.00 -3.73 0.57
CA LEU A 121 3.34 -3.16 0.81
C LEU A 121 3.79 -3.41 2.25
N GLN A 122 2.91 -3.22 3.22
CA GLN A 122 3.24 -3.38 4.64
C GLN A 122 3.47 -4.84 5.02
N VAL A 123 2.58 -5.75 4.60
CA VAL A 123 2.60 -7.16 5.03
C VAL A 123 3.58 -7.99 4.21
N LYS A 124 3.65 -7.78 2.88
CA LYS A 124 4.46 -8.61 1.98
C LYS A 124 5.85 -8.05 1.72
N LEU A 125 6.02 -6.73 1.66
CA LEU A 125 7.33 -6.10 1.48
C LEU A 125 7.98 -5.65 2.80
N HIS A 126 7.31 -5.86 3.94
CA HIS A 126 7.77 -5.49 5.28
C HIS A 126 8.04 -3.98 5.47
N ILE A 127 7.47 -3.12 4.63
CA ILE A 127 7.60 -1.65 4.71
C ILE A 127 6.53 -1.11 5.66
N CYS A 128 6.78 -1.12 6.97
CA CYS A 128 5.77 -0.75 7.97
C CYS A 128 5.95 0.66 8.57
N LEU A 129 7.13 0.99 9.08
CA LEU A 129 7.40 2.28 9.72
C LEU A 129 8.27 3.19 8.85
N ASP A 130 9.26 2.62 8.18
CA ASP A 130 10.17 3.36 7.32
C ASP A 130 9.54 3.53 5.93
N ILE A 131 9.19 4.77 5.59
CA ILE A 131 8.63 5.15 4.28
C ILE A 131 9.70 5.60 3.29
N THR A 132 10.97 5.72 3.71
CA THR A 132 12.07 6.31 2.93
C THR A 132 12.24 5.66 1.55
N VAL A 133 12.13 4.33 1.50
CA VAL A 133 12.22 3.58 0.23
C VAL A 133 11.11 3.98 -0.73
N LEU A 134 9.88 4.12 -0.22
CA LEU A 134 8.72 4.42 -1.04
C LEU A 134 8.73 5.88 -1.52
N GLU A 135 9.21 6.79 -0.69
CA GLU A 135 9.46 8.19 -1.06
C GLU A 135 10.54 8.28 -2.14
N THR A 136 11.64 7.53 -1.99
CA THR A 136 12.70 7.46 -3.01
C THR A 136 12.17 6.94 -4.34
N VAL A 137 11.34 5.88 -4.33
CA VAL A 137 10.71 5.35 -5.56
C VAL A 137 9.81 6.41 -6.22
N ARG A 138 8.99 7.12 -5.43
CA ARG A 138 8.15 8.22 -5.92
C ARG A 138 8.98 9.33 -6.55
N GLU A 139 10.08 9.74 -5.91
CA GLU A 139 10.98 10.78 -6.43
C GLU A 139 11.67 10.36 -7.73
N VAL A 140 12.22 9.14 -7.78
CA VAL A 140 12.84 8.61 -9.01
C VAL A 140 11.83 8.55 -10.15
N LEU A 141 10.58 8.12 -9.87
CA LEU A 141 9.51 8.11 -10.87
C LEU A 141 9.18 9.52 -11.36
N PHE A 142 9.08 10.50 -10.45
CA PHE A 142 8.81 11.89 -10.80
C PHE A 142 9.93 12.49 -11.67
N VAL A 143 11.20 12.30 -11.30
CA VAL A 143 12.34 12.75 -12.11
C VAL A 143 12.34 12.06 -13.48
N GLY A 144 12.05 10.75 -13.52
CA GLY A 144 11.91 10.00 -14.77
C GLY A 144 10.83 10.57 -15.70
N LEU A 145 9.65 10.89 -15.16
CA LEU A 145 8.57 11.55 -15.89
C LEU A 145 8.98 12.94 -16.39
N MET A 146 9.69 13.72 -15.58
CA MET A 146 10.22 15.02 -15.99
C MET A 146 11.16 14.89 -17.18
N ILE A 147 12.15 14.00 -17.12
CA ILE A 147 13.08 13.75 -18.22
C ILE A 147 12.32 13.30 -19.47
N TYR A 148 11.37 12.38 -19.33
CA TYR A 148 10.56 11.91 -20.45
C TYR A 148 9.72 13.03 -21.07
N SER A 149 9.14 13.91 -20.25
CA SER A 149 8.41 15.09 -20.76
C SER A 149 9.29 15.99 -21.62
N GLN A 150 10.57 16.17 -21.26
CA GLN A 150 11.52 16.95 -22.06
C GLN A 150 11.86 16.25 -23.39
N ILE A 151 11.96 14.92 -23.40
CA ILE A 151 12.14 14.13 -24.62
C ILE A 151 10.93 14.32 -25.56
N VAL A 152 9.71 14.28 -25.04
CA VAL A 152 8.48 14.52 -25.80
C VAL A 152 8.45 15.95 -26.37
N ILE A 153 8.76 16.96 -25.56
CA ILE A 153 8.83 18.36 -26.00
C ILE A 153 9.88 18.52 -27.10
N LEU A 154 11.06 17.93 -26.93
CA LEU A 154 12.14 17.95 -27.93
C LEU A 154 11.70 17.29 -29.23
N ARG A 155 11.00 16.15 -29.18
CA ARG A 155 10.41 15.52 -30.35
C ARG A 155 9.44 16.49 -31.02
N ILE A 156 8.45 17.03 -30.30
CA ILE A 156 7.46 17.95 -30.88
C ILE A 156 8.17 19.12 -31.56
N ALA A 157 9.17 19.72 -30.92
CA ALA A 157 9.97 20.79 -31.50
C ALA A 157 10.65 20.36 -32.81
N LEU A 158 11.28 19.19 -32.85
CA LEU A 158 11.91 18.63 -34.05
C LEU A 158 10.91 18.42 -35.19
N SER A 159 9.66 18.05 -34.90
CA SER A 159 8.61 17.90 -35.92
C SER A 159 8.30 19.21 -36.65
N TRP A 160 8.55 20.36 -36.04
CA TRP A 160 8.41 21.67 -36.69
C TRP A 160 9.64 22.05 -37.54
N TYR A 161 10.78 21.42 -37.32
CA TYR A 161 11.99 21.65 -38.10
C TYR A 161 12.07 20.72 -39.31
N ILE A 162 11.46 21.17 -40.41
CA ILE A 162 11.42 20.43 -41.69
C ILE A 162 12.82 20.12 -42.26
N TYR A 163 13.84 20.91 -41.88
CA TYR A 163 15.23 20.70 -42.31
C TYR A 163 15.87 19.45 -41.71
N ILE A 164 15.44 19.03 -40.51
CA ILE A 164 16.01 17.88 -39.82
C ILE A 164 15.17 16.65 -40.18
N ASN A 165 15.81 15.63 -40.75
CA ASN A 165 15.14 14.35 -40.93
C ASN A 165 15.07 13.63 -39.56
N PRO A 166 13.88 13.38 -39.00
CA PRO A 166 13.74 12.70 -37.71
C PRO A 166 14.19 11.24 -37.74
N TYR A 167 14.32 10.64 -38.94
CA TYR A 167 14.70 9.25 -39.13
C TYR A 167 16.20 9.04 -39.38
N THR A 168 17.04 10.07 -39.22
CA THR A 168 18.49 9.93 -39.26
C THR A 168 19.09 9.90 -37.86
N TYR A 169 20.28 9.31 -37.71
CA TYR A 169 21.00 9.34 -36.45
C TYR A 169 21.42 10.77 -36.08
N PRO A 170 21.30 11.19 -34.80
CA PRO A 170 20.80 10.43 -33.65
C PRO A 170 19.27 10.56 -33.41
N TRP A 171 18.56 11.37 -34.18
CA TRP A 171 17.15 11.75 -33.99
C TRP A 171 16.18 10.57 -34.05
N CYS A 172 16.52 9.53 -34.80
CA CYS A 172 15.69 8.33 -34.90
C CYS A 172 15.39 7.67 -33.55
N TYR A 173 16.30 7.80 -32.56
CA TYR A 173 16.06 7.27 -31.22
C TYR A 173 15.01 8.07 -30.46
N LEU A 174 14.98 9.40 -30.62
CA LEU A 174 13.95 10.25 -30.01
C LEU A 174 12.59 9.99 -30.64
N ALA A 175 12.54 9.85 -31.96
CA ALA A 175 11.33 9.49 -32.69
C ALA A 175 10.78 8.14 -32.20
N ALA A 176 11.63 7.10 -32.15
CA ALA A 176 11.23 5.78 -31.67
C ALA A 176 10.72 5.79 -30.20
N ALA A 177 11.27 6.65 -29.34
CA ALA A 177 10.86 6.74 -27.93
C ALA A 177 9.49 7.43 -27.71
N VAL A 178 9.01 8.22 -28.67
CA VAL A 178 7.82 9.08 -28.51
C VAL A 178 6.71 8.74 -29.50
N ASP A 179 7.03 8.31 -30.72
CA ASP A 179 6.04 8.13 -31.80
C ASP A 179 4.98 7.06 -31.49
N TRP A 180 5.29 6.08 -30.64
CA TRP A 180 4.28 5.11 -30.15
C TRP A 180 3.08 5.79 -29.49
N THR A 181 3.27 6.98 -28.89
CA THR A 181 2.19 7.75 -28.26
C THR A 181 1.23 8.29 -29.30
N GLU A 182 1.75 8.68 -30.47
CA GLU A 182 0.93 9.12 -31.59
C GLU A 182 0.16 7.94 -32.16
N ASP A 183 0.79 6.79 -32.38
CA ASP A 183 0.12 5.59 -32.87
C ASP A 183 -1.07 5.16 -31.98
N VAL A 184 -0.91 5.26 -30.66
CA VAL A 184 -1.98 4.91 -29.70
C VAL A 184 -3.11 5.95 -29.67
N LEU A 185 -2.78 7.24 -29.79
CA LEU A 185 -3.74 8.33 -29.60
C LEU A 185 -4.34 8.87 -30.90
N GLN A 186 -3.78 8.57 -32.07
CA GLN A 186 -4.21 9.08 -33.38
C GLN A 186 -5.66 8.69 -33.73
N GLY A 187 -6.18 7.60 -33.15
CA GLY A 187 -7.59 7.20 -33.28
C GLY A 187 -8.55 7.87 -32.28
N ILE A 188 -8.03 8.57 -31.27
CA ILE A 188 -8.79 9.15 -30.16
C ILE A 188 -8.77 10.68 -30.23
N VAL A 189 -7.61 11.26 -30.54
CA VAL A 189 -7.38 12.71 -30.52
C VAL A 189 -7.58 13.26 -31.94
N PRO A 190 -8.57 14.16 -32.16
CA PRO A 190 -8.78 14.76 -33.47
C PRO A 190 -7.70 15.79 -33.78
N ALA A 191 -7.31 15.89 -35.05
CA ALA A 191 -6.48 16.99 -35.52
C ALA A 191 -7.30 18.30 -35.53
N VAL A 192 -6.76 19.36 -34.93
CA VAL A 192 -7.42 20.67 -34.88
C VAL A 192 -6.73 21.58 -35.89
N LEU A 193 -7.49 22.10 -36.86
CA LEU A 193 -6.97 23.00 -37.92
C LEU A 193 -5.78 22.42 -38.73
N GLY A 194 -5.72 21.09 -38.86
CA GLY A 194 -4.62 20.41 -39.56
C GLY A 194 -3.33 20.26 -38.75
N VAL A 195 -3.31 20.71 -37.49
CA VAL A 195 -2.18 20.51 -36.57
C VAL A 195 -2.41 19.25 -35.75
N ASN A 196 -1.38 18.41 -35.67
CA ASN A 196 -1.38 17.25 -34.77
C ASN A 196 -1.19 17.71 -33.32
N ILE A 197 -2.26 17.68 -32.53
CA ILE A 197 -2.23 18.05 -31.11
C ILE A 197 -1.93 16.86 -30.18
N THR A 198 -1.72 15.67 -30.73
CA THR A 198 -1.55 14.43 -29.96
C THR A 198 -0.42 14.52 -28.95
N GLY A 199 0.76 15.00 -29.38
CA GLY A 199 1.90 15.20 -28.48
C GLY A 199 1.62 16.18 -27.33
N SER A 200 0.86 17.25 -27.59
CA SER A 200 0.47 18.22 -26.56
C SER A 200 -0.54 17.65 -25.56
N VAL A 201 -1.52 16.88 -26.04
CA VAL A 201 -2.47 16.18 -25.17
C VAL A 201 -1.74 15.16 -24.30
N PHE A 202 -0.83 14.38 -24.87
CA PHE A 202 -0.02 13.43 -24.13
C PHE A 202 0.86 14.09 -23.08
N LEU A 203 1.45 15.26 -23.39
CA LEU A 203 2.19 16.05 -22.42
C LEU A 203 1.31 16.49 -21.23
N GLY A 204 0.03 16.83 -21.49
CA GLY A 204 -0.95 17.10 -20.44
C GLY A 204 -1.24 15.88 -19.57
N ILE A 205 -1.35 14.68 -20.17
CA ILE A 205 -1.52 13.41 -19.44
C ILE A 205 -0.30 13.15 -18.55
N LEU A 206 0.92 13.28 -19.08
CA LEU A 206 2.15 13.16 -18.31
C LEU A 206 2.20 14.14 -17.13
N GLY A 207 1.79 15.39 -17.37
CA GLY A 207 1.68 16.41 -16.33
C GLY A 207 0.69 16.04 -15.24
N ALA A 208 -0.48 15.50 -15.59
CA ALA A 208 -1.46 15.02 -14.62
C ALA A 208 -0.93 13.83 -13.79
N PHE A 209 -0.20 12.90 -14.41
CA PHE A 209 0.46 11.81 -13.67
C PHE A 209 1.54 12.35 -12.73
N ALA A 210 2.40 13.25 -13.20
CA ALA A 210 3.42 13.83 -12.34
C ALA A 210 2.83 14.65 -11.19
N ASP A 211 1.76 15.40 -11.45
CA ASP A 211 1.03 16.12 -10.41
C ASP A 211 0.40 15.17 -9.38
N SER A 212 -0.12 14.02 -9.82
CA SER A 212 -0.63 13.00 -8.88
C SER A 212 0.43 12.48 -7.91
N LEU A 213 1.71 12.45 -8.31
CA LEU A 213 2.81 12.03 -7.43
C LEU A 213 3.12 13.07 -6.36
N ASN A 214 3.02 14.37 -6.67
CA ASN A 214 3.19 15.41 -5.66
C ASN A 214 2.11 15.33 -4.57
N HIS A 215 0.91 14.89 -4.96
CA HIS A 215 -0.23 14.76 -4.08
C HIS A 215 -0.36 13.38 -3.42
N LEU A 216 0.52 12.44 -3.76
CA LEU A 216 0.50 11.08 -3.22
C LEU A 216 1.11 11.07 -1.81
N VAL A 217 0.30 10.71 -0.83
CA VAL A 217 0.72 10.62 0.57
C VAL A 217 0.69 9.17 1.05
N PHE A 218 1.77 8.76 1.74
CA PHE A 218 1.88 7.43 2.34
C PHE A 218 1.45 7.48 3.81
N THR A 219 0.52 6.60 4.20
CA THR A 219 -0.09 6.57 5.53
C THR A 219 0.47 5.48 6.44
N MET A 220 1.49 4.73 6.00
CA MET A 220 2.07 3.65 6.81
C MET A 220 2.54 4.17 8.18
N PRO A 221 2.27 3.43 9.29
CA PRO A 221 1.77 2.05 9.37
C PRO A 221 0.24 1.88 9.28
N PHE A 222 -0.52 2.95 9.14
CA PHE A 222 -1.99 2.90 9.07
C PHE A 222 -2.47 2.67 7.63
N LEU A 223 -3.64 2.08 7.50
CA LEU A 223 -4.38 2.12 6.24
C LEU A 223 -4.93 3.54 6.01
N PRO A 224 -5.01 3.98 4.74
CA PRO A 224 -5.62 5.26 4.39
C PRO A 224 -7.03 5.46 4.92
N SER A 225 -7.82 4.39 5.05
CA SER A 225 -9.17 4.44 5.63
C SER A 225 -9.23 4.68 7.14
N GLU A 226 -8.12 4.57 7.87
CA GLU A 226 -8.05 4.84 9.31
C GLU A 226 -7.93 6.33 9.65
N GLY A 227 -7.81 7.21 8.64
CA GLY A 227 -7.68 8.64 8.86
C GLY A 227 -8.96 9.26 9.40
N GLU A 228 -8.89 9.87 10.58
CA GLU A 228 -10.00 10.60 11.19
C GLU A 228 -9.92 12.09 10.88
N GLU A 229 -11.01 12.66 10.37
CA GLU A 229 -11.10 14.09 10.07
C GLU A 229 -11.34 14.90 11.35
N THR A 230 -10.36 15.71 11.75
CA THR A 230 -10.47 16.58 12.92
C THR A 230 -10.04 18.01 12.58
N LYS A 231 -10.37 18.97 13.46
CA LYS A 231 -9.93 20.36 13.31
C LYS A 231 -8.88 20.67 14.36
N LEU A 232 -7.67 20.96 13.91
CA LEU A 232 -6.56 21.33 14.80
C LEU A 232 -6.18 22.81 14.58
N LEU A 233 -5.75 23.45 15.66
CA LEU A 233 -5.15 24.78 15.61
C LEU A 233 -3.69 24.65 15.17
N ILE A 234 -3.42 24.91 13.89
CA ILE A 234 -2.07 24.91 13.31
C ILE A 234 -1.76 26.35 12.91
N ASN A 235 -0.66 26.90 13.43
CA ASN A 235 -0.22 28.27 13.16
C ASN A 235 -1.33 29.32 13.40
N GLU A 236 -2.00 29.22 14.55
CA GLU A 236 -3.10 30.12 14.97
C GLU A 236 -4.34 30.08 14.06
N GLN A 237 -4.42 29.12 13.14
CA GLN A 237 -5.55 28.91 12.24
C GLN A 237 -6.17 27.53 12.47
N MET A 238 -7.51 27.47 12.53
CA MET A 238 -8.24 26.21 12.53
C MET A 238 -8.12 25.56 11.15
N ARG A 239 -7.38 24.45 11.07
CA ARG A 239 -7.21 23.68 9.83
C ARG A 239 -7.88 22.31 9.96
N ASN A 240 -8.50 21.86 8.88
CA ASN A 240 -8.99 20.49 8.78
C ASN A 240 -7.78 19.58 8.54
N VAL A 241 -7.61 18.57 9.38
CA VAL A 241 -6.52 17.60 9.31
C VAL A 241 -7.08 16.19 9.32
N LEU A 242 -6.31 15.26 8.78
CA LEU A 242 -6.51 13.83 8.91
C LEU A 242 -5.54 13.32 9.96
N VAL A 243 -6.07 12.78 11.05
CA VAL A 243 -5.29 12.24 12.17
C VAL A 243 -5.30 10.73 12.10
N PHE A 244 -4.12 10.15 12.22
CA PHE A 244 -3.90 8.71 12.32
C PHE A 244 -3.33 8.44 13.71
N HIS A 245 -4.08 7.74 14.53
CA HIS A 245 -3.74 7.52 15.94
C HIS A 245 -4.20 6.14 16.42
N TYR A 246 -3.76 5.76 17.62
CA TYR A 246 -3.93 4.43 18.21
C TYR A 246 -3.13 3.32 17.50
N LEU A 247 -3.57 2.06 17.66
CA LEU A 247 -2.93 0.88 17.09
C LEU A 247 -3.43 0.67 15.64
N PRO A 248 -2.54 0.53 14.65
CA PRO A 248 -2.94 0.26 13.27
C PRO A 248 -3.79 -1.00 13.13
N ILE A 249 -4.86 -0.96 12.33
CA ILE A 249 -5.76 -2.11 12.14
C ILE A 249 -5.03 -3.36 11.61
N LEU A 250 -3.96 -3.14 10.84
CA LEU A 250 -3.14 -4.21 10.28
C LEU A 250 -2.47 -5.06 11.35
N TRP A 251 -2.11 -4.47 12.49
CA TRP A 251 -1.47 -5.18 13.60
C TRP A 251 -2.45 -6.02 14.43
N TYR A 252 -3.76 -5.79 14.28
CA TYR A 252 -4.78 -6.71 14.80
C TYR A 252 -4.96 -7.93 13.92
N ARG A 253 -4.82 -7.77 12.59
CA ARG A 253 -5.05 -8.84 11.60
C ARG A 253 -3.82 -9.71 11.40
N TYR A 254 -2.64 -9.10 11.43
CA TYR A 254 -1.36 -9.74 11.19
C TYR A 254 -0.44 -9.51 12.38
N PRO A 255 0.44 -10.47 12.72
CA PRO A 255 1.40 -10.29 13.79
C PRO A 255 2.33 -9.12 13.45
N ILE A 256 2.64 -8.31 14.47
CA ILE A 256 3.55 -7.18 14.34
C ILE A 256 4.92 -7.71 13.85
N PRO A 257 5.53 -7.07 12.83
CA PRO A 257 6.84 -7.45 12.33
C PRO A 257 7.86 -7.61 13.47
N ASN A 258 8.67 -8.68 13.42
CA ASN A 258 9.60 -8.99 14.50
C ASN A 258 10.66 -7.89 14.67
N GLU A 259 11.08 -7.24 13.58
CA GLU A 259 12.02 -6.11 13.61
C GLU A 259 11.54 -4.96 14.51
N ILE A 260 10.24 -4.63 14.42
CA ILE A 260 9.63 -3.59 15.27
C ILE A 260 9.60 -4.04 16.73
N ARG A 261 9.26 -5.31 16.99
CA ARG A 261 9.22 -5.86 18.35
C ARG A 261 10.62 -5.89 18.98
N GLU A 262 11.65 -6.20 18.21
CA GLU A 262 13.05 -6.14 18.64
C GLU A 262 13.49 -4.71 18.94
N PHE A 263 13.12 -3.75 18.10
CA PHE A 263 13.35 -2.33 18.34
C PHE A 263 12.70 -1.85 19.65
N TRP A 264 11.44 -2.21 19.90
CA TRP A 264 10.75 -1.89 21.16
C TRP A 264 11.42 -2.52 22.38
N TYR A 265 11.93 -3.75 22.26
CA TYR A 265 12.56 -4.43 23.39
C TYR A 265 13.96 -3.89 23.70
N ASN A 266 14.76 -3.58 22.68
CA ASN A 266 16.16 -3.19 22.83
C ASN A 266 16.36 -1.68 22.98
N GLU A 267 15.68 -0.88 22.14
CA GLU A 267 15.94 0.56 22.01
C GLU A 267 14.89 1.41 22.71
N ARG A 268 13.60 1.04 22.61
CA ARG A 268 12.46 1.83 23.12
C ARG A 268 11.53 1.01 24.04
N PRO A 269 11.97 0.64 25.25
CA PRO A 269 11.16 -0.15 26.19
C PRO A 269 9.96 0.63 26.75
N ASP A 270 9.98 1.96 26.65
CA ASP A 270 8.85 2.82 26.96
C ASP A 270 7.64 2.54 26.06
N ILE A 271 7.87 2.35 24.75
CA ILE A 271 6.83 1.98 23.79
C ILE A 271 6.29 0.58 24.13
N LEU A 272 7.18 -0.37 24.41
CA LEU A 272 6.78 -1.73 24.79
C LEU A 272 5.88 -1.73 26.03
N ASN A 273 6.28 -0.98 27.07
CA ASN A 273 5.51 -0.87 28.30
C ASN A 273 4.14 -0.21 28.09
N TYR A 274 4.06 0.78 27.21
CA TYR A 274 2.79 1.40 26.85
C TYR A 274 1.91 0.41 26.09
N MET A 275 2.43 -0.25 25.05
CA MET A 275 1.68 -1.21 24.26
C MET A 275 1.13 -2.34 25.12
N GLN A 276 1.95 -2.89 26.03
CA GLN A 276 1.51 -3.90 26.98
C GLN A 276 0.45 -3.41 27.96
N LYS A 277 0.46 -2.13 28.37
CA LYS A 277 -0.53 -1.58 29.31
C LYS A 277 -1.84 -1.20 28.62
N ALA A 278 -1.76 -0.47 27.52
CA ALA A 278 -2.90 0.04 26.77
C ALA A 278 -3.66 -1.07 26.04
N TYR A 279 -2.92 -2.07 25.55
CA TYR A 279 -3.46 -3.14 24.72
C TYR A 279 -3.36 -4.52 25.36
N ASN A 280 -3.19 -4.61 26.69
CA ASN A 280 -3.10 -5.89 27.41
C ASN A 280 -4.30 -6.82 27.19
N SER A 281 -5.48 -6.22 26.98
CA SER A 281 -6.71 -6.97 26.75
C SER A 281 -6.76 -7.63 25.37
N LEU A 282 -5.88 -7.19 24.46
CA LEU A 282 -5.75 -7.75 23.12
C LEU A 282 -4.72 -8.88 23.20
N ASP A 283 -5.09 -10.07 22.70
CA ASP A 283 -4.23 -11.26 22.66
C ASP A 283 -3.14 -11.12 21.56
N ILE A 284 -2.37 -10.03 21.63
CA ILE A 284 -1.34 -9.65 20.67
C ILE A 284 0.03 -9.85 21.31
N ASN A 285 0.91 -10.54 20.59
CA ASN A 285 2.28 -10.80 21.03
C ASN A 285 3.18 -9.59 20.73
N PHE A 286 3.45 -8.77 21.75
CA PHE A 286 4.35 -7.61 21.63
C PHE A 286 5.84 -7.97 21.81
N LEU A 287 6.15 -9.12 22.40
CA LEU A 287 7.52 -9.54 22.65
C LEU A 287 8.19 -10.10 21.38
N PRO A 288 9.52 -9.94 21.22
CA PRO A 288 10.26 -10.56 20.12
C PRO A 288 10.14 -12.08 20.08
N ASN A 289 10.17 -12.66 18.90
CA ASN A 289 10.09 -14.12 18.70
C ASN A 289 11.18 -14.86 19.49
N ARG A 290 12.41 -14.33 19.53
CA ARG A 290 13.52 -14.91 20.30
C ARG A 290 13.19 -15.13 21.78
N ILE A 291 12.39 -14.25 22.37
CA ILE A 291 12.02 -14.33 23.79
C ILE A 291 10.87 -15.31 23.98
N ILE A 292 9.88 -15.26 23.08
CA ILE A 292 8.74 -16.18 23.09
C ILE A 292 9.23 -17.62 22.92
N GLU A 293 10.09 -17.89 21.94
CA GLU A 293 10.68 -19.21 21.70
C GLU A 293 11.45 -19.72 22.92
N LYS A 294 12.20 -18.86 23.61
CA LYS A 294 12.89 -19.23 24.85
C LYS A 294 11.92 -19.57 25.98
N PHE A 295 10.85 -18.79 26.15
CA PHE A 295 9.82 -19.07 27.15
C PHE A 295 9.08 -20.36 26.86
N ASP A 296 8.74 -20.62 25.60
CA ASP A 296 8.08 -21.85 25.17
C ASP A 296 8.99 -23.06 25.37
N GLN A 297 10.28 -22.96 25.03
CA GLN A 297 11.27 -24.01 25.31
C GLN A 297 11.42 -24.28 26.81
N GLN A 298 11.47 -23.24 27.64
CA GLN A 298 11.54 -23.39 29.10
C GLN A 298 10.28 -24.01 29.69
N LYS A 299 9.10 -23.59 29.22
CA LYS A 299 7.81 -24.14 29.64
C LYS A 299 7.68 -25.60 29.22
N LEU A 300 8.11 -25.95 28.01
CA LEU A 300 8.16 -27.33 27.53
C LEU A 300 9.11 -28.17 28.39
N SER A 301 10.32 -27.68 28.66
CA SER A 301 11.31 -28.34 29.52
C SER A 301 10.77 -28.58 30.93
N SER A 302 10.12 -27.59 31.55
CA SER A 302 9.49 -27.75 32.87
C SER A 302 8.31 -28.73 32.88
N LYS A 303 7.56 -28.82 31.77
CA LYS A 303 6.45 -29.76 31.65
C LYS A 303 6.97 -31.19 31.45
N ILE A 304 8.07 -31.33 30.72
CA ILE A 304 8.78 -32.60 30.55
C ILE A 304 9.43 -33.04 31.86
N SER A 305 10.03 -32.14 32.65
CA SER A 305 10.59 -32.50 33.96
C SER A 305 9.50 -32.96 34.94
N LEU A 306 8.35 -32.28 34.97
CA LEU A 306 7.20 -32.72 35.78
C LEU A 306 6.63 -34.07 35.31
N LEU A 307 6.58 -34.31 33.99
CA LEU A 307 6.19 -35.62 33.46
C LEU A 307 7.20 -36.70 33.82
N HIS A 308 8.50 -36.41 33.71
CA HIS A 308 9.58 -37.31 34.10
C HIS A 308 9.53 -37.63 35.59
N ASP A 309 9.22 -36.67 36.46
CA ASP A 309 9.08 -36.88 37.90
C ASP A 309 7.79 -37.65 38.25
N SER A 310 6.72 -37.47 37.48
CA SER A 310 5.49 -38.28 37.62
C SER A 310 5.66 -39.72 37.11
N TYR A 311 6.53 -39.94 36.13
CA TYR A 311 6.88 -41.27 35.63
C TYR A 311 7.93 -41.94 36.51
N SER A 312 8.92 -41.21 37.04
CA SER A 312 9.97 -41.76 37.90
C SER A 312 9.42 -42.27 39.24
N HIS A 313 8.30 -41.71 39.71
CA HIS A 313 7.61 -42.23 40.90
C HIS A 313 6.72 -43.46 40.64
N ASN A 314 6.46 -43.82 39.37
CA ASN A 314 5.63 -44.97 38.97
C ASN A 314 6.39 -46.08 38.22
N VAL A 315 7.73 -46.04 38.14
CA VAL A 315 8.52 -47.15 37.62
C VAL A 315 8.89 -48.12 38.76
N THR A 316 7.88 -48.86 39.20
CA THR A 316 8.01 -50.29 39.55
C THR A 316 7.20 -51.10 38.53
N LEU A 317 7.37 -50.76 37.25
CA LEU A 317 6.70 -51.41 36.11
C LEU A 317 7.68 -52.23 35.25
N THR A 318 8.82 -52.64 35.83
CA THR A 318 9.76 -53.57 35.17
C THR A 318 9.44 -55.05 35.40
N ASP A 319 8.53 -55.39 36.31
CA ASP A 319 8.25 -56.80 36.64
C ASP A 319 6.89 -57.33 36.18
N SER A 320 6.10 -56.55 35.40
CA SER A 320 4.79 -57.02 34.92
C SER A 320 4.41 -56.61 33.49
N ILE A 321 5.39 -56.40 32.61
CA ILE A 321 5.10 -56.49 31.17
C ILE A 321 5.06 -57.97 30.80
N SER A 322 3.89 -58.57 31.05
CA SER A 322 3.53 -59.90 30.56
C SER A 322 3.77 -59.97 29.05
N THR A 323 4.42 -61.04 28.63
CA THR A 323 4.77 -61.43 27.25
C THR A 323 3.60 -61.51 26.26
N GLU A 324 2.38 -61.12 26.65
CA GLU A 324 1.23 -60.99 25.75
C GLU A 324 1.30 -59.76 24.84
N MET A 325 1.83 -58.61 25.29
CA MET A 325 1.81 -57.37 24.47
C MET A 325 2.81 -57.39 23.30
N LEU A 326 3.79 -58.30 23.32
CA LEU A 326 4.74 -58.50 22.23
C LEU A 326 4.18 -59.42 21.12
N SER A 327 3.02 -60.05 21.34
CA SER A 327 2.46 -61.09 20.46
C SER A 327 1.28 -60.64 19.60
N LYS A 328 0.76 -59.42 19.79
CA LYS A 328 -0.32 -58.86 18.96
C LYS A 328 0.17 -57.66 18.18
N ASP A 329 0.40 -57.91 16.92
CA ASP A 329 0.76 -56.98 15.86
C ASP A 329 -0.02 -55.66 15.91
N ASN A 330 0.74 -54.55 15.83
CA ASN A 330 0.56 -53.62 14.72
C ASN A 330 1.90 -52.92 14.42
N LEU A 331 2.67 -53.57 13.53
CA LEU A 331 4.00 -53.20 13.03
C LEU A 331 4.04 -51.89 12.19
N GLY A 332 3.09 -50.97 12.40
CA GLY A 332 2.97 -49.72 11.63
C GLY A 332 3.36 -48.45 12.39
N ASN A 333 3.52 -48.52 13.73
CA ASN A 333 3.72 -47.33 14.57
C ASN A 333 5.13 -47.24 15.19
N THR A 334 5.96 -48.28 15.02
CA THR A 334 7.37 -48.28 15.45
C THR A 334 8.23 -47.38 14.57
N ASP A 335 7.88 -47.24 13.29
CA ASP A 335 8.63 -46.41 12.35
C ASP A 335 8.51 -44.92 12.69
N LEU A 336 7.34 -44.46 13.16
CA LEU A 336 7.11 -43.07 13.51
C LEU A 336 7.84 -42.66 14.80
N LEU A 337 7.96 -43.59 15.75
CA LEU A 337 8.76 -43.42 16.96
C LEU A 337 10.27 -43.46 16.66
N LEU A 338 10.72 -44.36 15.77
CA LEU A 338 12.12 -44.39 15.34
C LEU A 338 12.51 -43.15 14.53
N THR A 339 11.63 -42.63 13.67
CA THR A 339 11.89 -41.38 12.94
C THR A 339 11.97 -40.18 13.87
N ASN A 340 11.14 -40.12 14.91
CA ASN A 340 11.19 -39.03 15.89
C ASN A 340 12.44 -39.11 16.78
N LEU A 341 12.92 -40.32 17.10
CA LEU A 341 14.18 -40.51 17.83
C LEU A 341 15.40 -40.21 16.98
N ASN A 342 15.40 -40.56 15.69
CA ASN A 342 16.46 -40.20 14.75
C ASN A 342 16.52 -38.69 14.50
N PHE A 343 15.37 -38.02 14.37
CA PHE A 343 15.31 -36.55 14.24
C PHE A 343 15.88 -35.83 15.47
N LEU A 344 15.59 -36.34 16.67
CA LEU A 344 16.19 -35.81 17.91
C LEU A 344 17.71 -36.04 17.94
N HIS A 345 18.19 -37.22 17.52
CA HIS A 345 19.63 -37.50 17.49
C HIS A 345 20.39 -36.58 16.51
N GLU A 346 19.83 -36.34 15.32
CA GLU A 346 20.42 -35.49 14.28
C GLU A 346 20.43 -33.99 14.68
N HIS A 347 19.40 -33.55 15.42
CA HIS A 347 19.32 -32.20 15.96
C HIS A 347 20.31 -31.99 17.13
N PHE A 348 20.57 -33.03 17.94
CA PHE A 348 21.58 -32.96 19.00
C PHE A 348 23.01 -33.03 18.45
N SER A 349 23.27 -33.79 17.37
CA SER A 349 24.62 -33.86 16.78
C SER A 349 25.03 -32.56 16.07
N ASN A 350 24.07 -31.83 15.48
CA ASN A 350 24.33 -30.55 14.83
C ASN A 350 24.49 -29.38 15.82
N TYR A 351 24.08 -29.53 17.07
CA TYR A 351 24.22 -28.51 18.12
C TYR A 351 25.61 -28.53 18.80
N PHE A 352 26.38 -29.62 18.65
CA PHE A 352 27.69 -29.81 19.28
C PHE A 352 28.88 -29.71 18.30
N LYS A 353 28.71 -29.03 17.16
CA LYS A 353 29.78 -28.82 16.19
C LYS A 353 30.05 -27.34 15.92
#